data_AF-A0A9X1I6I3-F1
#
_entry.id   AF-A0A9X1I6I3-F1
#
_cell.length_a   1.000
_cell.length_b   1.000
_cell.length_c   1.000
_cell.angle_alpha   90.00
_cell.angle_beta   90.00
_cell.angle_gamma   90.00
#
_symmetry.space_group_name_H-M   'P 1'
#
loop_
_entity.id
_entity.type
_entity.pdbx_description
1 polymer ?
#
loop_
_entity_poly.entity_id
_entity_poly.type
_entity_poly.pdbx_seq_one_letter_code
_entity_poly.pdbx_strand_id
1 'polypeptide(L)'
;MRKLLVLFTLLIISISCKSSDDNIDCATVICEASSYYIKIIDSETGNNYVTENNITNNNITIKNTEDEAIYFYVVSTSNEDYNNTISIGLHTLNNESITIENLSELETSYSTTINDTNSCCPNILIEDFAVSTEYNYTFDYELNILTIYV
;
A
#
# COMPACT_ATOMS: atom_id res chain seq x y z
N MET A 1 31.49 -0.69 -65.31
CA MET A 1 30.19 -0.45 -64.64
C MET A 1 29.92 -1.60 -63.68
N ARG A 2 30.24 -1.44 -62.39
CA ARG A 2 30.07 -2.45 -61.33
C ARG A 2 29.84 -1.73 -59.98
N LYS A 3 28.66 -1.12 -59.79
CA LYS A 3 28.27 -0.51 -58.50
C LYS A 3 26.74 -0.53 -58.28
N LEU A 4 26.04 -1.53 -58.80
CA LEU A 4 24.57 -1.60 -58.70
C LEU A 4 24.05 -2.95 -58.18
N LEU A 5 24.82 -3.62 -57.32
CA LEU A 5 24.47 -4.95 -56.82
C LEU A 5 24.74 -5.13 -55.31
N VAL A 6 24.87 -4.02 -54.58
CA VAL A 6 25.05 -4.03 -53.11
C VAL A 6 23.83 -3.46 -52.38
N LEU A 7 22.88 -2.84 -53.10
CA LEU A 7 21.75 -2.15 -52.47
C LEU A 7 20.51 -3.03 -52.23
N PHE A 8 20.49 -4.28 -52.69
CA PHE A 8 19.29 -5.14 -52.63
C PHE A 8 19.35 -6.25 -51.57
N THR A 9 20.49 -6.43 -50.89
CA THR A 9 20.67 -7.49 -49.87
C THR A 9 20.55 -7.01 -48.43
N LEU A 10 20.31 -5.71 -48.19
CA LEU A 10 20.11 -5.14 -46.85
C LEU A 10 18.63 -4.96 -46.47
N LEU A 11 17.69 -5.40 -47.31
CA LEU A 11 16.26 -5.15 -47.15
C LEU A 11 15.41 -6.37 -46.71
N ILE A 12 16.04 -7.46 -46.24
CA ILE A 12 15.35 -8.74 -45.97
C ILE A 12 15.56 -9.25 -44.52
N ILE A 13 15.87 -8.38 -43.56
CA ILE A 13 15.94 -8.78 -42.14
C ILE A 13 14.66 -8.40 -41.37
N SER A 14 13.66 -7.82 -42.03
CA SER A 14 12.33 -7.58 -41.44
C SER A 14 11.39 -8.78 -41.60
N ILE A 15 11.87 -9.98 -41.25
CA ILE A 15 11.04 -11.19 -41.14
C ILE A 15 10.88 -11.52 -39.65
N SER A 16 9.75 -11.07 -39.12
CA SER A 16 8.96 -11.73 -38.08
C SER A 16 9.68 -12.06 -36.76
N CYS A 17 9.93 -11.04 -35.94
CA CYS A 17 9.55 -11.20 -34.54
C CYS A 17 8.02 -11.15 -34.50
N LYS A 18 7.37 -12.32 -34.49
CA LYS A 18 6.04 -12.42 -33.88
C LYS A 18 6.25 -12.00 -32.43
N SER A 19 5.98 -10.76 -32.07
CA SER A 19 5.77 -10.38 -30.67
C SER A 19 4.46 -11.03 -30.25
N SER A 20 4.49 -12.33 -30.00
CA SER A 20 3.43 -13.04 -29.29
C SER A 20 3.67 -12.94 -27.80
N ASP A 21 3.96 -11.74 -27.32
CA ASP A 21 3.97 -11.47 -25.90
C ASP A 21 2.82 -10.48 -25.70
N ASP A 22 1.61 -11.01 -25.52
CA ASP A 22 0.44 -10.27 -25.06
C ASP A 22 0.59 -9.84 -23.58
N ASN A 23 1.81 -9.86 -23.04
CA ASN A 23 2.12 -9.45 -21.68
C ASN A 23 2.37 -7.95 -21.64
N ILE A 24 1.74 -7.28 -20.67
CA ILE A 24 1.91 -5.85 -20.44
C ILE A 24 3.37 -5.52 -20.07
N ASP A 25 3.99 -4.57 -20.78
CA ASP A 25 5.35 -4.10 -20.47
C ASP A 25 5.28 -3.07 -19.32
N CYS A 26 5.69 -3.51 -18.13
CA CYS A 26 5.71 -2.69 -16.92
C CYS A 26 7.10 -2.18 -16.56
N ALA A 27 8.10 -2.32 -17.44
CA ALA A 27 9.51 -2.07 -17.10
C ALA A 27 9.81 -0.63 -16.64
N THR A 28 8.96 0.34 -17.00
CA THR A 28 9.13 1.76 -16.64
C THR A 28 8.05 2.29 -15.70
N VAL A 29 7.11 1.44 -15.26
CA VAL A 29 6.01 1.88 -14.39
C VAL A 29 6.45 1.80 -12.95
N ILE A 30 6.38 2.94 -12.25
CA ILE A 30 6.55 3.02 -10.80
C ILE A 30 5.14 3.08 -10.22
N CYS A 31 4.71 2.00 -9.57
CA CYS A 31 3.44 1.96 -8.87
C CYS A 31 3.61 2.48 -7.45
N GLU A 32 2.66 3.30 -7.02
CA GLU A 32 2.52 3.64 -5.62
C GLU A 32 2.00 2.40 -4.88
N ALA A 33 2.62 2.06 -3.74
CA ALA A 33 2.20 0.92 -2.96
C ALA A 33 0.83 1.20 -2.31
N SER A 34 -0.16 0.34 -2.57
CA SER A 34 -1.45 0.44 -1.88
C SER A 34 -1.25 0.25 -0.39
N SER A 35 -1.85 1.14 0.41
CA SER A 35 -1.70 1.17 1.85
C SER A 35 -3.05 1.40 2.50
N TYR A 36 -3.20 0.96 3.75
CA TYR A 36 -4.24 1.44 4.65
C TYR A 36 -3.61 2.31 5.74
N TYR A 37 -4.44 3.11 6.38
CA TYR A 37 -4.01 4.13 7.31
C TYR A 37 -4.70 3.97 8.66
N ILE A 38 -3.96 4.22 9.73
CA ILE A 38 -4.52 4.25 11.08
C ILE A 38 -4.52 5.68 11.59
N LYS A 39 -5.71 6.20 11.88
CA LYS A 39 -5.96 7.48 12.54
C LYS A 39 -6.37 7.22 13.99
N ILE A 40 -5.75 7.91 14.93
CA ILE A 40 -6.05 7.74 16.36
C ILE A 40 -6.56 9.07 16.89
N ILE A 41 -7.76 9.05 17.44
CA ILE A 41 -8.47 10.24 17.94
C ILE A 41 -8.70 10.05 19.43
N ASP A 42 -8.30 11.04 20.22
CA ASP A 42 -8.65 11.12 21.63
C ASP A 42 -10.15 11.41 21.76
N SER A 43 -10.86 10.52 22.47
CA SER A 43 -12.33 10.55 22.55
C SER A 43 -12.87 11.72 23.36
N GLU A 44 -12.07 12.30 24.26
CA GLU A 44 -12.48 13.42 25.11
C GLU A 44 -12.32 14.76 24.39
N THR A 45 -11.23 14.93 23.65
CA THR A 45 -10.83 16.19 23.02
C THR A 45 -11.15 16.25 21.52
N GLY A 46 -11.25 15.09 20.86
CA GLY A 46 -11.36 14.99 19.40
C GLY A 46 -10.04 15.26 18.66
N ASN A 47 -8.93 15.41 19.37
CA ASN A 47 -7.62 15.69 18.77
C ASN A 47 -6.95 14.42 18.24
N ASN A 48 -6.09 14.57 17.24
CA ASN A 48 -5.26 13.46 16.75
C ASN A 48 -4.17 13.12 17.79
N TYR A 49 -4.21 11.90 18.30
CA TYR A 49 -3.30 11.40 19.33
C TYR A 49 -1.83 11.40 18.89
N VAL A 50 -1.56 11.10 17.61
CA VAL A 50 -0.20 11.09 17.04
C VAL A 50 0.42 12.48 17.12
N THR A 51 -0.37 13.52 16.80
CA THR A 51 0.07 14.91 16.87
C THR A 51 0.27 15.36 18.32
N GLU A 52 -0.72 15.17 19.18
CA GLU A 52 -0.71 15.69 20.55
C GLU A 52 0.43 15.08 21.38
N ASN A 53 0.71 13.79 21.16
CA ASN A 53 1.72 13.05 21.92
C ASN A 53 3.09 12.99 21.21
N ASN A 54 3.26 13.68 20.08
CA ASN A 54 4.48 13.65 19.27
C ASN A 54 4.94 12.23 18.92
N ILE A 55 4.00 11.35 18.55
CA ILE A 55 4.29 9.96 18.19
C ILE A 55 5.10 9.94 16.89
N THR A 56 6.22 9.23 16.93
CA THR A 56 7.11 9.00 15.79
C THR A 56 7.21 7.51 15.48
N ASN A 57 7.90 7.15 14.39
CA ASN A 57 8.13 5.74 14.04
C ASN A 57 8.80 4.93 15.17
N ASN A 58 9.58 5.56 16.05
CA ASN A 58 10.24 4.87 17.17
C ASN A 58 9.27 4.44 18.29
N ASN A 59 8.06 5.01 18.31
CA ASN A 59 7.04 4.76 19.31
C ASN A 59 6.04 3.68 18.84
N ILE A 60 6.22 3.15 17.63
CA ILE A 60 5.29 2.23 16.98
C ILE A 60 6.06 0.96 16.60
N THR A 61 5.43 -0.19 16.79
CA THR A 61 5.92 -1.48 16.32
C THR A 61 4.76 -2.22 15.68
N ILE A 62 4.98 -2.72 14.46
CA ILE A 62 3.98 -3.49 13.71
C ILE A 62 4.61 -4.81 13.29
N LYS A 63 3.93 -5.92 13.57
CA LYS A 63 4.43 -7.26 13.28
C LYS A 63 3.36 -8.15 12.64
N ASN A 64 3.78 -9.09 11.81
CA ASN A 64 2.91 -10.12 11.27
C ASN A 64 2.78 -11.31 12.24
N THR A 65 2.01 -12.33 11.85
CA THR A 65 1.83 -13.58 12.64
C THR A 65 3.11 -14.39 12.85
N GLU A 66 4.17 -14.11 12.09
CA GLU A 66 5.48 -14.76 12.19
C GLU A 66 6.47 -13.96 13.05
N ASP A 67 6.00 -12.90 13.74
CA ASP A 67 6.81 -11.96 14.55
C ASP A 67 7.81 -11.13 13.72
N GLU A 68 7.62 -11.07 12.40
CA GLU A 68 8.43 -10.25 11.50
C GLU A 68 7.93 -8.80 11.47
N ALA A 69 8.86 -7.85 11.47
CA ALA A 69 8.53 -6.43 11.42
C ALA A 69 7.94 -6.03 10.06
N ILE A 70 6.78 -5.36 10.10
CA ILE A 70 6.13 -4.78 8.92
C ILE A 70 6.61 -3.34 8.77
N TYR A 71 6.93 -2.94 7.54
CA TYR A 71 7.31 -1.57 7.23
C TYR A 71 6.08 -0.64 7.32
N PHE A 72 6.26 0.50 7.99
CA PHE A 72 5.26 1.55 8.11
C PHE A 72 5.93 2.92 8.21
N TYR A 73 5.14 3.99 8.12
CA TYR A 73 5.59 5.34 8.43
C TYR A 73 4.44 6.24 8.87
N VAL A 74 4.74 7.23 9.70
CA VAL A 74 3.80 8.31 10.01
C VAL A 74 3.73 9.28 8.83
N VAL A 75 2.53 9.47 8.30
CA VAL A 75 2.26 10.33 7.15
C VAL A 75 2.31 11.80 7.57
N SER A 76 3.08 12.61 6.84
CA SER A 76 3.13 14.06 6.98
C SER A 76 2.74 14.70 5.64
N THR A 77 1.52 15.20 5.54
CA THR A 77 0.96 15.75 4.29
C THR A 77 0.00 16.91 4.59
N SER A 78 -0.32 17.72 3.57
CA SER A 78 -1.35 18.77 3.70
C SER A 78 -2.78 18.25 3.60
N ASN A 79 -2.97 16.98 3.22
CA ASN A 79 -4.29 16.35 3.19
C ASN A 79 -4.71 15.97 4.62
N GLU A 80 -5.73 16.65 5.16
CA GLU A 80 -6.21 16.47 6.53
C GLU A 80 -6.68 15.04 6.84
N ASP A 81 -7.16 14.30 5.83
CA ASP A 81 -7.61 12.93 6.05
C ASP A 81 -6.45 11.98 6.39
N TYR A 82 -5.29 12.20 5.79
CA TYR A 82 -4.12 11.32 5.92
C TYR A 82 -3.02 11.90 6.80
N ASN A 83 -3.05 13.20 7.11
CA ASN A 83 -2.01 13.82 7.90
C ASN A 83 -1.98 13.24 9.33
N ASN A 84 -0.78 12.91 9.81
CA ASN A 84 -0.54 12.28 11.11
C ASN A 84 -1.31 10.95 11.27
N THR A 85 -1.44 10.19 10.19
CA THR A 85 -1.87 8.79 10.23
C THR A 85 -0.67 7.86 10.13
N ILE A 86 -0.84 6.60 10.52
CA ILE A 86 0.17 5.56 10.35
C ILE A 86 -0.16 4.80 9.06
N SER A 87 0.72 4.86 8.05
CA SER A 87 0.55 4.17 6.77
C SER A 87 1.18 2.78 6.82
N ILE A 88 0.42 1.77 6.43
CA ILE A 88 0.83 0.36 6.39
C ILE A 88 0.52 -0.19 4.99
N GLY A 89 1.54 -0.75 4.34
CA GLY A 89 1.40 -1.33 3.01
C GLY A 89 0.51 -2.57 3.03
N LEU A 90 -0.36 -2.70 2.02
CA LEU A 90 -1.22 -3.87 1.87
C LEU A 90 -0.44 -5.08 1.37
N HIS A 91 -0.63 -6.23 2.02
CA HIS A 91 -0.22 -7.54 1.49
C HIS A 91 -1.40 -8.52 1.46
N THR A 92 -1.24 -9.63 0.74
CA THR A 92 -2.34 -10.49 0.31
C THR A 92 -3.10 -11.21 1.43
N LEU A 93 -2.50 -11.44 2.60
CA LEU A 93 -3.14 -12.01 3.78
C LEU A 93 -2.34 -11.58 5.01
N ASN A 94 -2.90 -10.68 5.82
CA ASN A 94 -2.19 -10.14 6.97
C ASN A 94 -3.11 -10.13 8.19
N ASN A 95 -2.66 -10.83 9.24
CA ASN A 95 -3.00 -10.45 10.60
C ASN A 95 -1.78 -9.70 11.16
N GLU A 96 -2.02 -8.53 11.73
CA GLU A 96 -0.98 -7.61 12.16
C GLU A 96 -1.20 -7.27 13.63
N SER A 97 -0.15 -7.35 14.44
CA SER A 97 -0.11 -6.80 15.80
C SER A 97 0.53 -5.42 15.72
N ILE A 98 -0.19 -4.41 16.23
CA ILE A 98 0.20 -3.01 16.23
C ILE A 98 0.30 -2.56 17.68
N THR A 99 1.51 -2.18 18.09
CA THR A 99 1.79 -1.59 19.39
C THR A 99 2.21 -0.15 19.21
N ILE A 100 1.58 0.76 19.96
CA ILE A 100 1.88 2.18 19.97
C ILE A 100 2.12 2.57 21.43
N GLU A 101 3.16 3.35 21.70
CA GLU A 101 3.53 3.72 23.06
C GLU A 101 2.33 4.29 23.84
N ASN A 102 2.13 3.80 25.06
CA ASN A 102 1.04 4.16 25.98
C ASN A 102 -0.37 3.78 25.52
N LEU A 103 -0.53 3.00 24.46
CA LEU A 103 -1.80 2.42 24.04
C LEU A 103 -1.80 0.90 24.21
N SER A 104 -2.99 0.34 24.38
CA SER A 104 -3.18 -1.10 24.31
C SER A 104 -2.91 -1.61 22.90
N GLU A 105 -2.44 -2.86 22.80
CA GLU A 105 -2.19 -3.54 21.53
C GLU A 105 -3.47 -3.60 20.68
N LEU A 106 -3.31 -3.39 19.38
CA LEU A 106 -4.36 -3.54 18.38
C LEU A 106 -3.97 -4.71 17.48
N GLU A 107 -4.92 -5.60 17.21
CA GLU A 107 -4.73 -6.59 16.13
C GLU A 107 -5.66 -6.23 14.97
N THR A 108 -5.13 -6.19 13.76
CA THR A 108 -5.93 -6.03 12.54
C THR A 108 -5.83 -7.27 11.68
N SER A 109 -6.90 -7.58 10.95
CA SER A 109 -6.90 -8.63 9.93
C SER A 109 -7.74 -8.21 8.75
N TYR A 110 -7.30 -8.53 7.55
CA TYR A 110 -8.04 -8.25 6.32
C TYR A 110 -7.70 -9.24 5.21
N SER A 111 -8.57 -9.29 4.22
CA SER A 111 -8.32 -9.90 2.92
C SER A 111 -8.17 -8.80 1.86
N THR A 112 -7.57 -9.14 0.72
CA THR A 112 -7.49 -8.20 -0.40
C THR A 112 -7.92 -8.82 -1.71
N THR A 113 -8.65 -8.06 -2.52
CA THR A 113 -9.01 -8.44 -3.89
C THR A 113 -8.29 -7.55 -4.89
N ILE A 114 -7.78 -8.15 -5.97
CA ILE A 114 -7.11 -7.43 -7.07
C ILE A 114 -8.10 -7.31 -8.24
N ASN A 115 -8.50 -6.08 -8.59
CA ASN A 115 -9.54 -5.83 -9.59
C ASN A 115 -9.02 -5.52 -11.01
N ASP A 116 -7.71 -5.47 -11.22
CA ASP A 116 -7.12 -5.24 -12.55
C ASP A 116 -5.79 -5.98 -12.70
N THR A 117 -5.88 -7.29 -12.93
CA THR A 117 -4.71 -8.17 -13.08
C THR A 117 -3.92 -7.94 -14.37
N ASN A 118 -4.44 -7.12 -15.30
CA ASN A 118 -3.78 -6.79 -16.57
C ASN A 118 -3.18 -5.36 -16.56
N SER A 119 -3.12 -4.70 -15.41
CA SER A 119 -2.46 -3.41 -15.22
C SER A 119 -1.10 -3.60 -14.56
N CYS A 120 -0.16 -2.71 -14.87
CA CYS A 120 1.12 -2.64 -14.15
C CYS A 120 0.94 -2.25 -12.68
N CYS A 121 -0.11 -1.49 -12.37
CA CYS A 121 -0.49 -1.09 -11.02
C CYS A 121 -1.90 -1.61 -10.76
N PRO A 122 -2.05 -2.88 -10.36
CA PRO A 122 -3.34 -3.43 -10.01
C PRO A 122 -3.96 -2.64 -8.85
N ASN A 123 -5.25 -2.35 -8.97
CA ASN A 123 -6.01 -1.80 -7.85
C ASN A 123 -6.26 -2.92 -6.83
N ILE A 124 -5.77 -2.72 -5.61
CA ILE A 124 -5.97 -3.61 -4.47
C ILE A 124 -7.08 -3.03 -3.60
N LEU A 125 -8.14 -3.81 -3.38
CA LEU A 125 -9.22 -3.48 -2.45
C LEU A 125 -9.06 -4.27 -1.15
N ILE A 126 -9.41 -3.64 -0.04
CA ILE A 126 -9.48 -4.28 1.27
C ILE A 126 -10.89 -4.86 1.46
N GLU A 127 -10.94 -6.10 1.92
CA GLU A 127 -12.16 -6.83 2.24
C GLU A 127 -12.06 -7.43 3.65
N ASP A 128 -13.22 -7.72 4.24
CA ASP A 128 -13.35 -8.39 5.54
C ASP A 128 -12.46 -7.81 6.67
N PHE A 129 -12.32 -6.48 6.72
CA PHE A 129 -11.46 -5.82 7.71
C PHE A 129 -12.03 -6.02 9.12
N ALA A 130 -11.22 -6.59 10.00
CA ALA A 130 -11.56 -6.81 11.40
C ALA A 130 -10.45 -6.27 12.32
N VAL A 131 -10.88 -5.83 13.50
CA VAL A 131 -10.00 -5.26 14.53
C VAL A 131 -10.31 -5.91 15.87
N SER A 132 -9.28 -6.39 16.55
CA SER A 132 -9.33 -6.84 17.93
C SER A 132 -8.69 -5.76 18.80
N THR A 133 -9.50 -5.05 19.58
CA THR A 133 -9.06 -3.96 20.45
C THR A 133 -10.10 -3.72 21.55
N GLU A 134 -9.70 -3.04 22.62
CA GLU A 134 -10.63 -2.51 23.64
C GLU A 134 -11.24 -1.16 23.26
N TYR A 135 -10.69 -0.48 22.25
CA TYR A 135 -11.13 0.85 21.82
C TYR A 135 -12.31 0.77 20.86
N ASN A 136 -13.09 1.86 20.79
CA ASN A 136 -14.06 2.00 19.71
C ASN A 136 -13.34 2.28 18.40
N TYR A 137 -13.89 1.82 17.28
CA TYR A 137 -13.29 2.05 15.98
C TYR A 137 -14.32 2.16 14.85
N THR A 138 -13.89 2.76 13.74
CA THR A 138 -14.57 2.76 12.45
C THR A 138 -13.56 2.49 11.35
N PHE A 139 -13.99 1.87 10.26
CA PHE A 139 -13.18 1.69 9.06
C PHE A 139 -13.87 2.31 7.86
N ASP A 140 -13.19 3.24 7.20
CA ASP A 140 -13.63 3.86 5.94
C ASP A 140 -13.00 3.12 4.76
N TYR A 141 -13.82 2.38 4.01
CA TYR A 141 -13.37 1.61 2.85
C TYR A 141 -13.08 2.46 1.61
N GLU A 142 -13.58 3.69 1.53
CA GLU A 142 -13.28 4.59 0.41
C GLU A 142 -11.90 5.23 0.58
N LEU A 143 -11.53 5.53 1.82
CA LEU A 143 -10.25 6.14 2.18
C LEU A 143 -9.20 5.13 2.66
N ASN A 144 -9.58 3.89 2.93
CA ASN A 144 -8.78 2.88 3.62
C ASN A 144 -8.24 3.38 4.97
N ILE A 145 -9.09 4.05 5.77
CA ILE A 145 -8.71 4.62 7.07
C ILE A 145 -9.41 3.86 8.19
N LEU A 146 -8.63 3.21 9.04
CA LEU A 146 -9.03 2.76 10.36
C LEU A 146 -8.95 3.94 11.33
N THR A 147 -10.07 4.37 11.90
CA THR A 147 -10.09 5.34 13.00
C THR A 147 -10.28 4.64 14.33
N ILE A 148 -9.33 4.77 15.25
CA ILE A 148 -9.39 4.29 16.63
C ILE A 148 -9.69 5.45 17.56
N TYR A 149 -10.62 5.26 18.49
CA TYR A 149 -10.99 6.25 19.51
C TYR A 149 -10.48 5.80 20.88
N VAL A 150 -9.44 6.48 21.36
CA VAL A 150 -8.76 6.19 22.64
C VAL A 150 -9.27 7.07 23.77
#